data_AF-A0AAU2VXF2-F1
#
_entry.id   AF-A0AAU2VXF2-F1
#
_cell.length_a   1.000
_cell.length_b   1.000
_cell.length_c   1.000
_cell.angle_alpha   90.00
_cell.angle_beta   90.00
_cell.angle_gamma   90.00
#
_symmetry.space_group_name_H-M   'P 1'
#
loop_
_entity.id
_entity.type
_entity.pdbx_description
1 polymer ?
#
loop_
_entity_poly.entity_id
_entity_poly.type
_entity_poly.pdbx_seq_one_letter_code
_entity_poly.pdbx_strand_id
1 'polypeptide(L)' 'MNSNSDAECRECQDLDAAEAEARRVRDESRATDCRVLRRRHLAAEHGERP' A
#
# COMPACT_ATOMS: atom_id res chain seq x y z
N MET A 1 -18.25 -4.58 13.19
CA MET A 1 -17.56 -5.54 12.31
C MET A 1 -16.38 -4.81 11.69
N ASN A 2 -15.29 -4.65 12.45
CA ASN A 2 -14.07 -5.49 12.49
C ASN A 2 -12.96 -4.87 11.63
N SER A 3 -12.20 -3.99 12.28
CA SER A 3 -11.03 -3.26 11.80
C SER A 3 -9.79 -4.16 11.81
N ASN A 4 -9.58 -4.96 10.75
CA ASN A 4 -8.38 -5.80 10.63
C ASN A 4 -7.88 -5.91 9.18
N SER A 5 -8.04 -4.84 8.40
CA SER A 5 -8.19 -5.00 6.95
C SER A 5 -6.94 -4.70 6.11
N ASP A 6 -5.76 -4.49 6.69
CA ASP A 6 -4.55 -4.26 5.87
C ASP A 6 -4.19 -5.53 5.05
N ALA A 7 -4.22 -6.69 5.70
CA ALA A 7 -3.97 -7.99 5.06
C ALA A 7 -5.11 -8.50 4.16
N GLU A 8 -6.34 -7.99 4.34
CA GLU A 8 -7.52 -8.41 3.56
C GLU A 8 -7.89 -7.39 2.47
N CYS A 9 -7.25 -6.22 2.44
CA CYS A 9 -7.50 -5.23 1.41
C CYS A 9 -6.76 -5.56 0.12
N ARG A 10 -7.53 -5.68 -0.96
CA ARG A 10 -6.99 -5.97 -2.28
C ARG A 10 -6.08 -4.85 -2.78
N GLU A 11 -6.44 -3.59 -2.54
CA GLU A 11 -5.65 -2.44 -2.97
C GLU A 11 -4.31 -2.35 -2.22
N CYS A 12 -4.28 -2.64 -0.91
CA CYS A 12 -3.04 -2.74 -0.14
C CYS A 12 -2.10 -3.83 -0.68
N GLN A 13 -2.64 -5.01 -1.02
CA GLN A 13 -1.88 -6.12 -1.60
C GLN A 13 -1.34 -5.78 -2.99
N ASP A 14 -2.15 -5.16 -3.85
CA ASP A 14 -1.74 -4.74 -5.19
C ASP A 14 -0.62 -3.68 -5.11
N LEU A 15 -0.72 -2.73 -4.18
CA LEU A 15 0.31 -1.72 -3.96
C LEU A 15 1.61 -2.31 -3.41
N ASP A 16 1.54 -3.30 -2.52
CA ASP A 16 2.71 -4.02 -2.00
C ASP A 16 3.40 -4.84 -3.11
N ALA A 17 2.62 -5.56 -3.91
CA ALA A 17 3.14 -6.30 -5.07
C ALA A 17 3.79 -5.37 -6.10
N ALA A 18 3.18 -4.22 -6.38
CA ALA A 18 3.72 -3.21 -7.28
C ALA A 18 5.00 -2.56 -6.72
N GLU A 19 5.08 -2.31 -5.40
CA GLU A 19 6.32 -1.84 -4.76
C GLU A 19 7.43 -2.88 -4.90
N ALA A 20 7.13 -4.15 -4.66
CA ALA A 20 8.10 -5.23 -4.78
C ALA A 20 8.61 -5.38 -6.21
N GLU A 21 7.73 -5.27 -7.22
CA GLU A 21 8.12 -5.28 -8.62
C GLU A 21 8.97 -4.06 -8.98
N ALA A 22 8.58 -2.86 -8.55
CA ALA A 22 9.33 -1.63 -8.77
C ALA A 22 10.76 -1.72 -8.18
N ARG A 23 10.90 -2.25 -6.96
CA ARG A 23 12.20 -2.54 -6.35
C ARG A 23 13.03 -3.54 -7.16
N ARG A 24 12.40 -4.60 -7.70
CA ARG A 24 13.08 -5.59 -8.56
C ARG A 24 13.65 -4.97 -9.83
N VAL A 25 12.91 -4.05 -10.46
CA VAL A 25 13.38 -3.33 -11.66
C VAL A 25 14.22 -2.08 -11.34
N ARG A 26 14.52 -1.82 -10.06
CA ARG A 26 15.23 -0.61 -9.58
C ARG A 26 14.55 0.71 -9.97
N ASP A 27 13.23 0.69 -10.10
CA ASP A 27 12.41 1.89 -10.29
C ASP A 27 12.07 2.48 -8.92
N GLU A 28 12.97 3.33 -8.42
CA GLU A 28 12.82 3.95 -7.09
C GLU A 28 11.67 4.96 -7.05
N SER A 29 11.34 5.59 -8.17
CA SER A 29 10.21 6.50 -8.28
C SER A 29 8.92 5.75 -8.06
N ARG A 30 8.70 4.67 -8.82
CA ARG A 30 7.49 3.86 -8.73
C ARG A 30 7.36 3.17 -7.37
N ALA A 31 8.47 2.68 -6.79
CA ALA A 31 8.46 2.11 -5.45
C ALA A 31 8.01 3.15 -4.40
N THR A 32 8.47 4.39 -4.52
CA THR A 32 8.07 5.48 -3.62
C THR A 32 6.60 5.84 -3.81
N ASP A 33 6.12 5.94 -5.05
CA ASP A 33 4.70 6.19 -5.36
C ASP A 33 3.79 5.13 -4.76
N CYS A 34 4.10 3.84 -4.96
CA CYS A 34 3.32 2.73 -4.38
C CYS A 34 3.24 2.84 -2.84
N ARG A 35 4.34 3.22 -2.19
CA ARG A 35 4.38 3.40 -0.73
C ARG A 35 3.52 4.56 -0.25
N VAL A 36 3.53 5.68 -0.99
CA VAL A 36 2.71 6.86 -0.68
C VAL A 36 1.22 6.55 -0.89
N LEU A 37 0.88 5.90 -2.00
CA LEU A 37 -0.49 5.45 -2.30
C LEU A 37 -1.00 4.52 -1.21
N ARG A 38 -0.17 3.55 -0.76
CA ARG A 38 -0.54 2.63 0.30
C ARG A 38 -0.85 3.37 1.60
N ARG A 39 0.02 4.27 2.04
CA ARG A 39 -0.24 5.09 3.24
C ARG A 39 -1.52 5.91 3.14
N ARG A 40 -1.79 6.50 1.97
CA ARG A 40 -3.01 7.28 1.76
C ARG A 40 -4.25 6.40 1.82
N HIS A 41 -4.20 5.22 1.22
CA HIS A 41 -5.26 4.22 1.27
C HIS A 41 -5.51 3.76 2.71
N LEU A 42 -4.46 3.46 3.47
CA LEU A 42 -4.55 3.11 4.89
C LEU A 42 -5.22 4.21 5.72
N ALA A 43 -4.85 5.48 5.49
CA ALA A 43 -5.47 6.59 6.19
C ALA A 43 -6.95 6.79 5.81
N ALA A 44 -7.32 6.56 4.55
CA ALA A 44 -8.68 6.77 4.05
C ALA A 44 -9.63 5.61 4.38
N GLU A 45 -9.22 4.38 4.11
CA GLU A 45 -10.08 3.19 4.13
C GLU A 45 -9.90 2.35 5.41
N HIS A 46 -8.70 2.36 6.00
CA HIS A 46 -8.39 1.57 7.20
C HIS A 46 -8.47 2.37 8.49
N GLY A 47 -8.58 3.70 8.40
CA GLY A 47 -8.76 4.57 9.55
C GLY A 47 -7.60 4.48 10.55
N GLU A 48 -6.38 4.24 10.08
CA GLU A 48 -5.17 4.43 10.89
C GLU A 48 -5.11 5.91 11.29
N ARG A 49 -5.71 6.22 12.44
CA ARG A 49 -5.53 7.50 13.11
C ARG A 49 -4.08 7.55 13.61
N PRO A 50 -3.38 8.68 13.41
CA PRO A 50 -1.99 8.86 13.81
C PRO A 50 -1.77 8.64 15.31
#